data_AF-A0A7C8F2B3-F1
#
_entry.id   AF-A0A7C8F2B3-F1
#
_cell.length_a   1.000
_cell.length_b   1.000
_cell.length_c   1.000
_cell.angle_alpha   90.00
_cell.angle_beta   90.00
_cell.angle_gamma   90.00
#
_symmetry.space_group_name_H-M   'P 1'
#
loop_
_entity.id
_entity.type
_entity.pdbx_description
1 polymer ?
#
loop_
_entity_poly.entity_id
_entity_poly.type
_entity_poly.pdbx_seq_one_letter_code
_entity_poly.pdbx_strand_id
1 'polypeptide(L)'
;GDMVGHTGVYQAAQIAVETVDLCLGRLIDATRKAGGILIVTADHGNAEEMFEIDEKTNTPKRYPDGNIKAKTSHTLNPVWFIVYDPTGNDCIVFNPEIKNPGLTNVASTIMQLMGLEPPEIYEPPLLLFKEECP
;
A
#
# COMPACT_ATOMS: atom_id res chain seq x y z
N GLY A 1 -8.11 -5.56 -5.06
CA GLY A 1 -7.77 -6.29 -3.83
C GLY A 1 -9.03 -6.62 -3.06
N ASP A 2 -9.59 -5.62 -2.37
CA ASP A 2 -10.62 -5.83 -1.34
C ASP A 2 -11.93 -6.49 -1.80
N MET A 3 -12.68 -5.86 -2.70
CA MET A 3 -14.00 -6.34 -3.13
C MET A 3 -14.00 -7.81 -3.59
N VAL A 4 -12.94 -8.23 -4.29
CA VAL A 4 -12.80 -9.60 -4.78
C VAL A 4 -12.23 -10.53 -3.70
N GLY A 5 -11.40 -10.01 -2.80
CA GLY A 5 -10.93 -10.73 -1.61
C GLY A 5 -12.08 -11.17 -0.70
N HIS A 6 -13.09 -10.32 -0.49
CA HIS A 6 -14.31 -10.65 0.26
C HIS A 6 -15.11 -11.83 -0.32
N THR A 7 -14.89 -12.20 -1.58
CA THR A 7 -15.54 -13.38 -2.18
C THR A 7 -14.95 -14.71 -1.69
N GLY A 8 -13.72 -14.70 -1.17
CA GLY A 8 -12.97 -15.90 -0.78
C GLY A 8 -12.49 -16.76 -1.96
N VAL A 9 -12.70 -16.34 -3.21
CA VAL A 9 -12.26 -17.07 -4.40
C VAL A 9 -10.84 -16.66 -4.77
N TYR A 10 -9.86 -17.45 -4.35
CA TYR A 10 -8.43 -17.17 -4.54
C TYR A 10 -8.07 -16.78 -5.98
N GLN A 11 -8.51 -17.56 -6.98
CA GLN A 11 -8.20 -17.30 -8.39
C GLN A 11 -8.78 -15.96 -8.87
N ALA A 12 -9.97 -15.58 -8.39
CA ALA A 12 -10.57 -14.30 -8.73
C ALA A 12 -9.79 -13.14 -8.07
N ALA A 13 -9.39 -13.31 -6.80
CA ALA A 13 -8.60 -12.32 -6.09
C ALA A 13 -7.22 -12.12 -6.75
N GLN A 14 -6.58 -13.20 -7.21
CA GLN A 14 -5.34 -13.14 -7.99
C GLN A 14 -5.51 -12.28 -9.25
N ILE A 15 -6.51 -12.58 -10.09
CA ILE A 15 -6.80 -11.81 -11.30
C ILE A 15 -7.08 -10.34 -10.97
N ALA A 16 -7.77 -10.07 -9.86
CA ALA A 16 -8.06 -8.72 -9.41
C ALA A 16 -6.79 -7.94 -9.02
N VAL A 17 -5.82 -8.58 -8.37
CA VAL A 17 -4.52 -7.97 -8.04
C VAL A 17 -3.68 -7.76 -9.29
N GLU A 18 -3.60 -8.74 -10.19
CA GLU A 18 -2.92 -8.61 -11.49
C GLU A 18 -3.49 -7.46 -12.33
N THR A 19 -4.81 -7.27 -12.28
CA THR A 19 -5.47 -6.15 -12.97
C THR A 19 -5.08 -4.80 -12.38
N VAL A 20 -4.93 -4.69 -11.05
CA VAL A 20 -4.44 -3.47 -10.39
C VAL A 20 -3.00 -3.18 -10.80
N ASP A 21 -2.14 -4.20 -10.85
CA ASP A 21 -0.74 -4.06 -11.28
C ASP A 21 -0.63 -3.55 -12.73
N LEU A 22 -1.41 -4.13 -13.65
CA LEU A 22 -1.49 -3.65 -15.04
C LEU A 22 -1.95 -2.19 -15.14
N CYS A 23 -2.94 -1.79 -14.33
CA CYS A 23 -3.39 -0.40 -14.26
C CYS A 23 -2.33 0.53 -13.68
N LEU A 24 -1.61 0.08 -12.65
CA LEU A 24 -0.53 0.84 -12.03
C LEU A 24 0.59 1.14 -13.02
N GLY A 25 0.96 0.17 -13.88
CA GLY A 25 1.93 0.40 -14.95
C GLY A 25 1.53 1.56 -15.89
N ARG A 26 0.23 1.67 -16.21
CA ARG A 26 -0.29 2.79 -17.03
C ARG A 26 -0.21 4.13 -16.30
N LEU A 27 -0.45 4.13 -14.99
CA LEU A 27 -0.34 5.33 -14.15
C LEU A 27 1.10 5.79 -14.01
N ILE A 28 2.05 4.88 -13.80
CA ILE A 28 3.49 5.19 -13.76
C ILE A 28 3.91 5.92 -15.04
N ASP A 29 3.52 5.40 -16.21
CA ASP A 29 3.82 6.03 -17.49
C ASP A 29 3.18 7.41 -17.65
N ALA A 30 1.93 7.57 -17.23
CA ALA A 30 1.23 8.85 -17.28
C ALA A 30 1.86 9.89 -16.35
N THR A 31 2.16 9.51 -15.10
CA THR A 31 2.80 10.37 -14.10
C THR A 31 4.17 10.84 -14.58
N ARG A 32 4.99 9.92 -15.12
CA ARG A 32 6.29 10.27 -15.70
C ARG A 32 6.17 11.30 -16.82
N LYS A 33 5.21 11.13 -17.74
CA LYS A 33 4.98 12.09 -18.84
C LYS A 33 4.51 13.46 -18.35
N ALA A 34 3.78 13.49 -17.24
CA ALA A 34 3.33 14.73 -16.61
C ALA A 34 4.41 15.42 -15.76
N GLY A 35 5.58 14.78 -15.54
CA GLY A 35 6.59 15.27 -14.61
C GLY A 35 6.11 15.31 -13.15
N GLY A 36 5.17 14.42 -12.79
CA GLY A 36 4.63 14.34 -11.44
C GLY A 36 5.29 13.26 -10.58
N ILE A 37 4.91 13.22 -9.31
CA ILE A 37 5.27 12.17 -8.35
C ILE A 37 4.05 11.28 -8.11
N LEU A 38 4.24 9.97 -7.99
CA LEU A 38 3.20 9.00 -7.68
C LEU A 38 3.42 8.42 -6.28
N ILE A 39 2.39 8.45 -5.44
CA ILE A 39 2.33 7.65 -4.21
C ILE A 39 1.40 6.47 -4.45
N VAL A 40 1.86 5.27 -4.11
CA VAL A 40 1.06 4.04 -4.12
C VAL A 40 0.94 3.53 -2.69
N THR A 41 -0.29 3.35 -2.22
CA THR A 41 -0.59 2.82 -0.89
C THR A 41 -1.91 2.05 -0.89
N ALA A 42 -2.26 1.44 0.24
CA ALA A 42 -3.57 0.88 0.50
C ALA A 42 -4.14 1.43 1.82
N ASP A 43 -5.44 1.33 2.01
CA ASP A 43 -6.16 1.68 3.23
C ASP A 43 -6.16 0.54 4.25
N HIS A 44 -6.11 -0.72 3.79
CA HIS A 44 -5.94 -1.90 4.62
C HIS A 44 -5.52 -3.12 3.80
N GLY A 45 -5.24 -4.25 4.47
CA GLY A 45 -5.01 -5.55 3.86
C GLY A 45 -6.30 -6.36 3.65
N ASN A 46 -6.27 -7.29 2.70
CA ASN A 46 -7.30 -8.30 2.42
C ASN A 46 -6.71 -9.43 1.54
N ALA A 47 -6.41 -9.12 0.28
CA ALA A 47 -6.12 -10.12 -0.76
C ALA A 47 -4.80 -10.88 -0.57
N GLU A 48 -3.93 -10.43 0.34
CA GLU A 48 -2.68 -11.12 0.70
C GLU A 48 -2.90 -12.34 1.61
N GLU A 49 -4.05 -12.47 2.28
CA GLU A 49 -4.44 -13.64 3.06
C GLU A 49 -5.83 -14.15 2.68
N MET A 50 -5.88 -15.04 1.68
CA MET A 50 -7.14 -15.59 1.16
C MET A 50 -7.64 -16.86 1.89
N PHE A 51 -6.89 -17.37 2.87
CA PHE A 51 -7.20 -18.60 3.59
C PHE A 51 -7.07 -18.41 5.11
N GLU A 52 -7.92 -19.07 5.89
CA GLU A 52 -7.72 -19.13 7.33
C GLU A 52 -6.54 -20.03 7.67
N ILE A 53 -5.56 -19.52 8.43
CA ILE A 53 -4.39 -20.29 8.86
C ILE A 53 -4.60 -20.84 10.27
N ASP A 54 -4.22 -22.09 10.49
CA ASP A 54 -4.10 -22.69 11.82
C ASP A 54 -2.79 -22.23 12.47
N GLU A 55 -2.89 -21.48 13.56
CA GLU A 55 -1.72 -20.85 14.22
C GLU A 55 -0.71 -21.85 14.79
N LYS A 56 -1.12 -23.09 15.09
CA LYS A 56 -0.22 -24.10 15.66
C LYS A 56 0.61 -24.78 14.60
N THR A 57 0.01 -25.01 13.43
CA THR A 57 0.64 -25.75 12.33
C THR A 57 1.17 -24.86 11.22
N ASN A 58 0.74 -23.59 11.19
CA ASN A 58 0.97 -22.65 10.10
C ASN A 58 0.50 -23.19 8.74
N THR A 59 -0.63 -23.90 8.73
CA THR A 59 -1.23 -24.47 7.50
C THR A 59 -2.68 -24.01 7.31
N PRO A 60 -3.21 -24.00 6.07
CA PRO A 60 -4.60 -23.62 5.83
C PRO A 60 -5.58 -24.56 6.54
N LYS A 61 -6.52 -23.98 7.29
CA LYS A 61 -7.63 -24.72 7.89
C LYS A 61 -8.50 -25.33 6.81
N ARG A 62 -9.09 -26.47 7.12
CA ARG A 62 -10.00 -27.19 6.21
C ARG A 62 -11.37 -27.40 6.85
N TYR A 63 -12.39 -27.46 6.01
CA TYR A 63 -13.68 -28.02 6.37
C TYR A 63 -13.58 -29.55 6.51
N PRO A 64 -14.57 -30.21 7.16
CA PRO A 64 -14.58 -31.66 7.27
C PRO A 64 -14.56 -32.41 5.93
N ASP A 65 -15.01 -31.77 4.85
CA ASP A 65 -14.99 -32.30 3.49
C ASP A 65 -13.60 -32.22 2.81
N GLY A 66 -12.61 -31.63 3.48
CA GLY A 66 -11.24 -31.45 2.99
C GLY A 66 -10.98 -30.14 2.25
N ASN A 67 -12.01 -29.33 1.93
CA ASN A 67 -11.84 -28.04 1.28
C ASN A 67 -11.18 -27.02 2.21
N ILE A 68 -10.37 -26.12 1.66
CA ILE A 68 -9.69 -25.07 2.43
C ILE A 68 -10.72 -23.99 2.83
N LYS A 69 -10.64 -23.52 4.07
CA LYS A 69 -11.46 -22.40 4.56
C LYS A 69 -10.93 -21.08 4.01
N ALA A 70 -11.73 -20.43 3.18
CA ALA A 70 -11.42 -19.10 2.67
C ALA A 70 -11.51 -18.05 3.79
N LYS A 71 -10.61 -17.08 3.76
CA LYS A 71 -10.70 -15.87 4.58
C LYS A 71 -11.29 -14.77 3.72
N THR A 72 -12.40 -14.19 4.18
CA THR A 72 -13.09 -13.10 3.48
C THR A 72 -12.95 -11.77 4.20
N SER A 73 -12.46 -11.73 5.43
CA SER A 73 -12.27 -10.50 6.19
C SER A 73 -10.99 -9.77 5.80
N HIS A 74 -10.89 -8.51 6.22
CA HIS A 74 -9.63 -7.78 6.21
C HIS A 74 -8.56 -8.48 7.07
N THR A 75 -7.32 -8.04 6.91
CA THR A 75 -6.19 -8.45 7.73
C THR A 75 -5.70 -7.29 8.60
N LEU A 76 -4.76 -7.60 9.49
CA LEU A 76 -4.01 -6.61 10.27
C LEU A 76 -2.62 -6.37 9.68
N ASN A 77 -2.37 -6.81 8.44
CA ASN A 77 -1.07 -6.64 7.81
C ASN A 77 -0.82 -5.16 7.50
N PRO A 78 0.43 -4.70 7.61
CA PRO A 78 0.79 -3.35 7.20
C PRO A 78 0.58 -3.20 5.69
N VAL A 79 0.33 -1.97 5.26
CA VAL A 79 0.20 -1.61 3.85
C VAL A 79 1.52 -1.05 3.32
N TRP A 80 1.75 -1.23 2.03
CA TRP A 80 2.88 -0.60 1.35
C TRP A 80 2.66 0.91 1.26
N PHE A 81 3.74 1.69 1.41
CA PHE A 81 3.79 3.10 1.05
C PHE A 81 4.98 3.30 0.12
N ILE A 82 4.70 3.48 -1.17
CA ILE A 82 5.71 3.56 -2.22
C ILE A 82 5.65 4.96 -2.84
N VAL A 83 6.82 5.58 -3.00
CA VAL A 83 6.98 6.86 -3.68
C VAL A 83 7.75 6.61 -4.96
N TYR A 84 7.18 7.04 -6.08
CA TYR A 84 7.83 7.07 -7.37
C TYR A 84 7.99 8.52 -7.81
N ASP A 85 9.22 9.02 -7.74
CA ASP A 85 9.62 10.29 -8.32
C ASP A 85 10.46 10.04 -9.58
N PRO A 86 9.88 10.16 -10.79
CA PRO A 86 10.62 10.05 -12.04
C PRO A 86 11.42 11.30 -12.39
N THR A 87 11.22 12.42 -11.69
CA THR A 87 11.88 13.69 -12.01
C THR A 87 13.31 13.70 -11.50
N GLY A 88 13.54 13.14 -10.31
CA GLY A 88 14.84 13.14 -9.65
C GLY A 88 15.35 14.55 -9.33
N ASN A 89 14.44 15.53 -9.27
CA ASN A 89 14.80 16.93 -9.00
C ASN A 89 15.10 17.17 -7.52
N ASP A 90 14.43 16.43 -6.65
CA ASP A 90 14.49 16.60 -5.22
C ASP A 90 15.11 15.37 -4.57
N CYS A 91 15.95 15.60 -3.55
CA CYS A 91 16.35 14.50 -2.70
C CYS A 91 15.26 14.24 -1.65
N ILE A 92 14.54 13.13 -1.82
CA ILE A 92 13.46 12.70 -0.92
C ILE A 92 13.92 11.49 -0.12
N VAL A 93 13.82 11.57 1.20
CA VAL A 93 14.13 10.45 2.11
C VAL A 93 12.98 10.21 3.09
N PHE A 94 12.89 8.99 3.61
CA PHE A 94 11.98 8.71 4.72
C PHE A 94 12.38 9.50 5.97
N ASN A 95 11.38 10.04 6.66
CA ASN A 95 11.55 10.78 7.89
C ASN A 95 11.95 9.81 9.03
N PRO A 96 13.20 9.87 9.54
CA PRO A 96 13.69 8.91 10.53
C PRO A 96 13.04 9.10 11.91
N GLU A 97 12.39 10.24 12.16
CA GLU A 97 11.70 10.52 13.43
C GLU A 97 10.38 9.76 13.55
N ILE A 98 9.80 9.31 12.43
CA ILE A 98 8.55 8.53 12.43
C ILE A 98 8.84 7.07 12.75
N LYS A 99 8.57 6.66 14.00
CA LYS A 99 8.79 5.26 14.44
C LYS A 99 7.61 4.34 14.16
N ASN A 100 6.39 4.88 14.16
CA ASN A 100 5.15 4.13 13.96
C ASN A 100 4.31 4.82 12.88
N PRO A 101 4.65 4.65 11.59
CA PRO A 101 3.92 5.29 10.51
C PRO A 101 2.51 4.72 10.40
N GLY A 102 1.54 5.58 10.04
CA GLY A 102 0.17 5.19 9.77
C GLY A 102 -0.44 5.99 8.62
N LEU A 103 -1.71 5.70 8.30
CA LEU A 103 -2.41 6.37 7.20
C LEU A 103 -2.59 7.88 7.44
N THR A 104 -2.60 8.31 8.69
CA THR A 104 -2.72 9.73 9.09
C THR A 104 -1.54 10.58 8.59
N ASN A 105 -0.35 9.98 8.40
CA ASN A 105 0.82 10.68 7.87
C ASN A 105 0.75 10.91 6.35
N VAL A 106 -0.11 10.17 5.62
CA VAL A 106 -0.14 10.22 4.15
C VAL A 106 -0.60 11.59 3.65
N ALA A 107 -1.58 12.21 4.32
CA ALA A 107 -2.12 13.50 3.91
C ALA A 107 -1.07 14.63 3.99
N SER A 108 -0.35 14.72 5.11
CA SER A 108 0.74 15.70 5.26
C SER A 108 1.89 15.43 4.29
N THR A 109 2.18 14.15 4.00
CA THR A 109 3.20 13.76 3.01
C THR A 109 2.82 14.25 1.60
N ILE A 110 1.56 14.09 1.17
CA ILE A 110 1.09 14.59 -0.13
C ILE A 110 1.18 16.11 -0.18
N MET A 111 0.75 16.81 0.88
CA MET A 111 0.84 18.28 0.93
C MET A 111 2.28 18.77 0.77
N GLN A 112 3.23 18.15 1.49
CA GLN A 112 4.63 18.49 1.37
C GLN A 112 5.17 18.27 -0.05
N LEU A 113 4.84 17.15 -0.71
CA LEU A 113 5.24 16.88 -2.10
C LEU A 113 4.62 17.88 -3.10
N MET A 114 3.49 18.50 -2.76
CA MET A 114 2.87 19.57 -3.54
C MET A 114 3.47 20.96 -3.24
N GLY A 115 4.48 21.05 -2.36
CA GLY A 115 5.06 22.32 -1.93
C GLY A 115 4.16 23.12 -0.99
N LEU A 116 3.24 22.46 -0.29
CA LEU A 116 2.31 23.07 0.66
C LEU A 116 2.73 22.76 2.10
N GLU A 117 2.51 23.71 3.00
CA GLU A 117 2.67 23.48 4.43
C GLU A 117 1.48 22.69 5.00
N PRO A 118 1.69 21.50 5.60
CA PRO A 118 0.62 20.76 6.26
C PRO A 118 0.09 21.49 7.50
N PRO A 119 -1.20 21.37 7.84
CA PRO A 119 -1.74 21.89 9.10
C PRO A 119 -1.09 21.24 10.31
N GLU A 120 -0.89 22.00 11.40
CA GLU A 120 -0.28 21.50 12.65
C GLU A 120 -1.04 20.33 13.29
N ILE A 121 -2.34 20.20 13.02
CA ILE A 121 -3.18 19.11 13.54
C ILE A 121 -2.93 17.77 12.82
N TYR A 122 -2.21 17.77 11.69
CA TYR A 122 -1.88 16.53 10.97
C TYR A 122 -0.64 15.89 11.58
N GLU A 123 -0.61 14.55 11.53
CA GLU A 123 0.62 13.83 11.84
C GLU A 123 1.73 14.25 10.86
N PRO A 124 3.00 14.32 11.31
CA PRO A 124 4.11 14.74 10.48
C PRO A 124 4.26 13.87 9.23
N PRO A 125 4.78 14.43 8.13
CA PRO A 125 4.94 13.69 6.88
C PRO A 125 5.96 12.55 7.00
N LEU A 126 5.73 11.50 6.22
CA LEU A 126 6.60 10.32 6.12
C LEU A 126 7.91 10.60 5.38
N LEU A 127 7.99 11.72 4.65
CA LEU A 127 9.10 12.08 3.80
C LEU A 127 9.72 13.40 4.25
N LEU A 128 10.98 13.61 3.91
CA LEU A 128 11.69 14.86 4.07
C LEU A 128 12.44 15.20 2.77
N PHE A 129 12.49 16.48 2.45
CA PHE A 129 13.39 17.01 1.43
C PHE A 129 14.77 17.25 2.04
N LYS A 130 15.82 16.87 1.30
CA LYS A 130 17.21 17.13 1.65
C LYS A 130 17.92 17.85 0.53
N GLU A 131 19.02 18.52 0.88
CA GLU A 131 19.92 19.14 -0.11
C GLU A 131 20.68 18.08 -0.92
N GLU A 132 21.01 16.94 -0.31
CA GLU A 132 21.77 15.85 -0.93
C GLU A 132 21.20 14.47 -0.57
N CYS A 133 21.30 13.53 -1.51
CA CYS A 133 20.90 12.14 -1.31
C CYS A 133 22.05 11.28 -0.75
N PRO A 134 21.73 10.33 0.16
CA PRO A 134 22.72 9.43 0.73
C PRO A 134 23.33 8.47 -0.29
#